data_AF-A0A7S2XI57-F1
#
_entry.id   AF-A0A7S2XI57-F1
#
_cell.length_a   1.000
_cell.length_b   1.000
_cell.length_c   1.000
_cell.angle_alpha   90.00
_cell.angle_beta   90.00
_cell.angle_gamma   90.00
#
_symmetry.space_group_name_H-M   'P 1'
#
loop_
_entity.id
_entity.type
_entity.pdbx_description
1 polymer ?
#
loop_
_entity_poly.entity_id
_entity_poly.type
_entity_poly.pdbx_seq_one_letter_code
_entity_poly.pdbx_strand_id
1 'polypeptide(L)'
;AKWLPPPVFGPQAAEVDLSVDSFLDCRDRWGMWLEATVVNRKGSRVLIHYLQWPSKWDEWVERADTERFAEFHRLSCQGTQRKYRKEDRVKIWTRYGKWENGVVHNIKHHQVCVRFKNTSEMKMAEYWYHYDSPEIVHAVNFEEFQARLRRDKKAAAAAAAAE
;
A
#
# COMPACT_ATOMS: atom_id res chain seq x y z
N ALA A 1 0.16 -18.32 -17.60
CA ALA A 1 -0.48 -18.15 -16.28
C ALA A 1 -1.01 -16.73 -16.20
N LYS A 2 -2.32 -16.57 -16.01
CA LYS A 2 -3.01 -15.28 -15.95
C LYS A 2 -2.52 -14.53 -14.70
N TRP A 3 -2.02 -13.32 -14.87
CA TRP A 3 -1.59 -12.45 -13.77
C TRP A 3 -2.80 -12.19 -12.86
N LEU A 4 -2.67 -12.56 -11.58
CA LEU A 4 -3.63 -12.21 -10.54
C LEU A 4 -3.01 -11.04 -9.77
N PRO A 5 -3.64 -9.85 -9.76
CA PRO A 5 -3.19 -8.78 -8.89
C PRO A 5 -3.20 -9.26 -7.43
N PRO A 6 -2.30 -8.75 -6.58
CA PRO A 6 -2.37 -9.00 -5.15
C PRO A 6 -3.75 -8.55 -4.63
N PRO A 7 -4.26 -9.17 -3.56
CA PRO A 7 -5.53 -8.76 -3.00
C PRO A 7 -5.42 -7.30 -2.54
N VAL A 8 -6.35 -6.48 -2.99
CA VAL A 8 -6.47 -5.08 -2.60
C VAL A 8 -6.85 -5.07 -1.12
N PHE A 9 -5.89 -4.70 -0.28
CA PHE A 9 -6.09 -4.55 1.16
C PHE A 9 -6.03 -3.07 1.52
N GLY A 10 -7.20 -2.44 1.56
CA GLY A 10 -7.45 -1.11 2.09
C GLY A 10 -8.87 -1.08 2.68
N PRO A 11 -9.18 -0.19 3.64
CA PRO A 11 -10.52 -0.10 4.19
C PRO A 11 -11.51 0.17 3.05
N GLN A 12 -12.58 -0.64 2.99
CA GLN A 12 -13.72 -0.38 2.12
C GLN A 12 -14.18 1.05 2.34
N ALA A 13 -14.38 1.75 1.21
CA ALA A 13 -14.80 3.12 1.08
C ALA A 13 -15.66 3.60 2.25
N ALA A 14 -15.09 4.43 3.12
CA ALA A 14 -15.83 5.63 3.50
C ALA A 14 -15.98 6.43 2.19
N GLU A 15 -17.17 6.97 1.90
CA GLU A 15 -17.35 7.87 0.77
C GLU A 15 -16.40 9.07 0.94
N VAL A 16 -15.19 8.97 0.39
CA VAL A 16 -14.23 10.07 0.37
C VAL A 16 -14.85 11.17 -0.46
N ASP A 17 -14.89 12.38 0.07
CA ASP A 17 -15.39 13.52 -0.68
C ASP A 17 -14.42 13.84 -1.83
N LEU A 18 -14.86 13.56 -3.05
CA LEU A 18 -14.11 13.81 -4.29
C LEU A 18 -14.57 15.10 -4.99
N SER A 19 -15.17 16.04 -4.25
CA SER A 19 -15.52 17.37 -4.74
C SER A 19 -14.27 18.21 -4.96
N VAL A 20 -14.32 19.18 -5.88
CA VAL A 20 -13.20 20.09 -6.12
C VAL A 20 -12.95 20.88 -4.83
N ASP A 21 -11.67 21.11 -4.51
CA ASP A 21 -11.14 21.72 -3.29
C ASP A 21 -11.27 20.86 -2.01
N SER A 22 -11.84 19.66 -2.10
CA SER A 22 -11.87 18.72 -0.97
C SER A 22 -10.48 18.14 -0.70
N PHE A 23 -10.18 17.93 0.58
CA PHE A 23 -8.95 17.30 1.04
C PHE A 23 -9.17 15.80 1.26
N LEU A 24 -8.17 15.00 0.88
CA LEU A 24 -8.19 13.56 1.03
C LEU A 24 -6.77 13.02 1.15
N ASP A 25 -6.67 11.75 1.52
CA ASP A 25 -5.45 10.98 1.32
C ASP A 25 -5.55 10.25 -0.01
N CYS A 26 -4.56 10.42 -0.87
CA CYS A 26 -4.49 9.72 -2.16
C CYS A 26 -3.22 8.88 -2.25
N ARG A 27 -3.39 7.63 -2.67
CA ARG A 27 -2.28 6.72 -2.95
C ARG A 27 -1.72 7.03 -4.32
N ASP A 28 -0.47 7.45 -4.42
CA ASP A 28 0.18 7.75 -5.70
C ASP A 28 0.46 6.50 -6.57
N ARG A 29 0.96 6.69 -7.79
CA ARG A 29 1.37 5.60 -8.70
C ARG A 29 2.50 4.72 -8.14
N TRP A 30 3.20 5.20 -7.13
CA TRP A 30 4.26 4.49 -6.43
C TRP A 30 3.78 3.85 -5.12
N GLY A 31 2.47 3.91 -4.84
CA GLY A 31 1.84 3.26 -3.71
C GLY A 31 1.95 3.99 -2.38
N MET A 32 2.44 5.24 -2.34
CA MET A 32 2.52 6.06 -1.13
C MET A 32 1.21 6.81 -0.88
N TRP A 33 0.75 6.78 0.37
CA TRP A 33 -0.38 7.63 0.79
C TRP A 33 0.15 9.03 1.08
N LEU A 34 -0.36 9.99 0.33
CA LEU A 34 0.01 11.39 0.44
C LEU A 34 -1.23 12.22 0.74
N GLU A 35 -1.04 13.27 1.53
CA GLU A 35 -2.06 14.31 1.67
C GLU A 35 -2.28 14.95 0.30
N ALA A 36 -3.53 15.11 -0.09
CA ALA A 36 -3.88 15.57 -1.41
C ALA A 36 -5.16 16.42 -1.41
N THR A 37 -5.36 17.15 -2.49
CA THR A 37 -6.58 17.90 -2.77
C THR A 37 -7.07 17.61 -4.18
N VAL A 38 -8.39 17.61 -4.37
CA VAL A 38 -9.00 17.50 -5.70
C VAL A 38 -8.98 18.87 -6.36
N VAL A 39 -8.16 19.04 -7.38
CA VAL A 39 -8.06 20.31 -8.11
C VAL A 39 -8.99 20.40 -9.32
N ASN A 40 -9.48 19.26 -9.83
CA ASN A 40 -10.40 19.25 -10.97
C ASN A 40 -11.19 17.94 -11.06
N ARG A 41 -12.29 17.95 -11.81
CA ARG A 41 -13.12 16.78 -12.11
C ARG A 41 -13.48 16.76 -13.58
N LYS A 42 -13.36 15.59 -14.21
CA LYS A 42 -13.73 15.38 -15.61
C LYS A 42 -14.34 13.99 -15.79
N GLY A 43 -15.66 13.94 -15.94
CA GLY A 43 -16.39 12.68 -16.10
C GLY A 43 -16.21 11.74 -14.91
N SER A 44 -15.65 10.56 -15.17
CA SER A 44 -15.34 9.54 -14.15
C SER A 44 -14.03 9.78 -13.40
N ARG A 45 -13.26 10.81 -13.75
CA ARG A 45 -11.93 11.06 -13.18
C ARG A 45 -11.87 12.32 -12.34
N VAL A 46 -10.98 12.30 -11.35
CA VAL A 46 -10.60 13.45 -10.53
C VAL A 46 -9.12 13.73 -10.74
N LEU A 47 -8.76 15.01 -10.80
CA LEU A 47 -7.37 15.45 -10.83
C LEU A 47 -6.92 15.69 -9.39
N ILE A 48 -5.91 14.93 -8.98
CA ILE A 48 -5.37 14.95 -7.63
C ILE A 48 -4.08 15.78 -7.65
N HIS A 49 -4.02 16.77 -6.76
CA HIS A 49 -2.80 17.48 -6.43
C HIS A 49 -2.26 16.98 -5.09
N TYR A 50 -1.01 16.56 -5.05
CA TYR A 50 -0.35 16.10 -3.84
C TYR A 50 0.22 17.30 -3.07
N LEU A 51 -0.20 17.49 -1.82
CA LEU A 51 0.26 18.61 -1.00
C LEU A 51 1.78 18.54 -0.85
N GLN A 52 2.44 19.70 -0.90
CA GLN A 52 3.90 19.86 -0.83
C GLN A 52 4.68 19.28 -2.03
N TRP A 53 4.00 18.76 -3.05
CA TRP A 53 4.62 18.33 -4.30
C TRP A 53 4.33 19.33 -5.43
N PRO A 54 5.27 19.54 -6.36
CA PRO A 54 5.01 20.39 -7.53
C PRO A 54 3.90 19.83 -8.42
N SER A 55 3.09 20.70 -9.04
CA SER A 55 1.94 20.31 -9.89
C SER A 55 2.25 19.42 -11.10
N LYS A 56 3.54 19.24 -11.44
CA LYS A 56 3.97 18.24 -12.43
C LYS A 56 3.66 16.79 -12.03
N TRP A 57 3.44 16.57 -10.73
CA TRP A 57 3.08 15.27 -10.18
C TRP A 57 1.57 15.04 -10.09
N ASP A 58 0.77 16.06 -10.44
CA ASP A 58 -0.68 15.94 -10.46
C ASP A 58 -1.10 14.84 -11.42
N GLU A 59 -2.11 14.08 -11.03
CA GLU A 59 -2.56 12.96 -11.84
C GLU A 59 -4.08 12.83 -11.87
N TRP A 60 -4.59 12.34 -13.01
CA TRP A 60 -5.98 11.97 -13.16
C TRP A 60 -6.18 10.55 -12.64
N VAL A 61 -7.00 10.39 -11.62
CA VAL A 61 -7.35 9.10 -11.01
C VAL A 61 -8.82 8.79 -11.30
N GLU A 62 -9.12 7.52 -11.64
CA GLU A 62 -10.51 7.09 -11.82
C GLU A 62 -11.22 7.08 -10.47
N ARG A 63 -12.42 7.63 -10.41
CA ARG A 63 -13.25 7.58 -9.19
C ARG A 63 -13.62 6.15 -8.78
N ALA A 64 -13.55 5.22 -9.72
CA ALA A 64 -13.75 3.79 -9.48
C ALA A 64 -12.56 3.14 -8.75
N ASP A 65 -11.38 3.76 -8.73
CA ASP A 65 -10.19 3.27 -8.02
C ASP A 65 -10.31 3.59 -6.52
N THR A 66 -11.35 3.08 -5.86
CA THR A 66 -11.66 3.36 -4.45
C THR A 66 -10.51 2.98 -3.50
N GLU A 67 -9.63 2.08 -3.93
CA GLU A 67 -8.42 1.67 -3.23
C GLU A 67 -7.32 2.76 -3.15
N ARG A 68 -7.42 3.79 -3.98
CA ARG A 68 -6.47 4.91 -4.01
C ARG A 68 -6.90 6.10 -3.16
N PHE A 69 -8.12 6.08 -2.62
CA PHE A 69 -8.66 7.19 -1.84
C PHE A 69 -8.87 6.78 -0.39
N ALA A 70 -8.56 7.69 0.52
CA ALA A 70 -8.89 7.58 1.93
C ALA A 70 -9.26 8.96 2.48
N GLU A 71 -9.94 8.96 3.62
CA GLU A 71 -10.26 10.17 4.36
C GLU A 71 -8.98 10.95 4.69
N PHE A 72 -9.06 12.28 4.62
CA PHE A 72 -7.92 13.16 4.89
C PHE A 72 -7.28 12.83 6.25
N HIS A 73 -5.95 12.77 6.29
CA HIS A 73 -5.16 12.44 7.46
C HIS A 73 -5.32 11.01 8.03
N ARG A 74 -6.06 10.12 7.37
CA ARG A 74 -6.27 8.76 7.84
C ARG A 74 -5.07 7.85 7.62
N LEU A 75 -4.42 7.95 6.46
CA LEU A 75 -3.33 7.08 6.01
C LEU A 75 -2.03 7.84 5.74
N SER A 76 -2.10 9.11 5.35
CA SER A 76 -0.95 10.00 5.15
C SER A 76 -0.31 10.42 6.48
N CYS A 77 -1.11 10.70 7.51
CA CYS A 77 -0.65 11.07 8.86
C CYS A 77 -0.39 9.88 9.78
N GLN A 78 -0.73 8.66 9.35
CA GLN A 78 -0.13 7.45 9.93
C GLN A 78 1.33 7.37 9.49
N GLY A 79 2.09 8.43 9.79
CA GLY A 79 3.49 8.60 9.47
C GLY A 79 4.17 7.28 9.71
N THR A 80 4.59 6.67 8.60
CA THR A 80 5.12 5.32 8.49
C THR A 80 5.60 4.75 9.83
N GLN A 81 4.71 4.08 10.57
CA GLN A 81 5.09 3.34 11.79
C GLN A 81 6.15 2.26 11.46
N ARG A 82 6.36 2.02 10.16
CA ARG A 82 7.34 1.11 9.58
C ARG A 82 8.57 1.88 9.11
N LYS A 83 9.34 2.43 10.04
CA LYS A 83 10.67 2.95 9.72
C LYS A 83 11.65 1.78 9.60
N TYR A 84 11.90 1.32 8.38
CA TYR A 84 12.91 0.31 8.10
C TYR A 84 14.32 0.91 8.21
N ARG A 85 15.25 0.15 8.80
CA ARG A 85 16.69 0.39 8.80
C ARG A 85 17.40 -0.69 8.02
N LYS A 86 18.62 -0.38 7.57
CA LYS A 86 19.52 -1.38 6.99
C LYS A 86 19.70 -2.53 7.98
N GLU A 87 19.68 -3.76 7.48
CA GLU A 87 19.80 -5.01 8.25
C GLU A 87 18.58 -5.40 9.11
N ASP A 88 17.50 -4.63 9.08
CA ASP A 88 16.25 -5.06 9.73
C ASP A 88 15.73 -6.37 9.09
N ARG A 89 15.26 -7.28 9.94
CA ARG A 89 14.65 -8.54 9.52
C ARG A 89 13.18 -8.31 9.14
N VAL A 90 12.83 -8.71 7.94
CA VAL A 90 11.50 -8.49 7.38
C VAL A 90 10.91 -9.79 6.83
N LYS A 91 9.59 -9.86 6.80
CA LYS A 91 8.81 -10.86 6.09
C LYS A 91 8.30 -10.21 4.80
N ILE A 92 8.55 -10.88 3.68
CA ILE A 92 8.13 -10.40 2.36
C ILE A 92 7.14 -11.37 1.72
N TRP A 93 6.12 -10.83 1.07
CA TRP A 93 5.24 -11.60 0.21
C TRP A 93 5.88 -11.73 -1.17
N THR A 94 6.10 -12.97 -1.61
CA THR A 94 6.72 -13.24 -2.90
C THR A 94 5.67 -13.44 -3.99
N ARG A 95 6.08 -13.22 -5.25
CA ARG A 95 5.28 -13.53 -6.46
C ARG A 95 4.82 -14.99 -6.56
N TYR A 96 5.36 -15.87 -5.73
CA TYR A 96 5.02 -17.29 -5.65
C TYR A 96 3.89 -17.56 -4.64
N GLY A 97 3.29 -16.51 -4.07
CA GLY A 97 2.16 -16.64 -3.14
C GLY A 97 2.57 -17.16 -1.76
N LYS A 98 3.79 -16.86 -1.32
CA LYS A 98 4.31 -17.28 -0.01
C LYS A 98 5.08 -16.16 0.69
N TRP A 99 5.03 -16.19 2.02
CA TRP A 99 5.82 -15.34 2.90
C TRP A 99 7.22 -15.89 3.08
N GLU A 100 8.22 -15.09 2.76
CA GLU A 100 9.63 -15.44 2.91
C GLU A 100 10.33 -14.51 3.89
N ASN A 101 11.44 -15.00 4.46
CA ASN A 101 12.31 -14.19 5.31
C ASN A 101 13.28 -13.40 4.45
N GLY A 102 13.35 -12.09 4.69
CA GLY A 102 14.30 -11.19 4.05
C GLY A 102 15.02 -10.30 5.05
N VAL A 103 16.08 -9.65 4.58
CA VAL A 103 16.84 -8.66 5.32
C VAL A 103 16.93 -7.40 4.47
N VAL A 104 16.72 -6.24 5.08
CA VAL A 104 16.86 -4.96 4.40
C VAL A 104 18.33 -4.75 4.00
N HIS A 105 18.59 -4.72 2.70
CA HIS A 105 19.93 -4.54 2.15
C HIS A 105 20.25 -3.06 1.90
N ASN A 106 19.31 -2.33 1.30
CA ASN A 106 19.50 -0.93 0.94
C ASN A 106 18.18 -0.15 1.05
N ILE A 107 18.27 1.16 1.18
CA ILE A 107 17.13 2.06 1.31
C ILE A 107 17.39 3.25 0.40
N LYS A 108 16.45 3.54 -0.51
CA LYS A 108 16.51 4.71 -1.40
C LYS A 108 15.11 5.22 -1.65
N HIS A 109 14.92 6.55 -1.62
CA HIS A 109 13.70 7.24 -2.08
C HIS A 109 12.38 6.51 -1.70
N HIS A 110 12.14 6.33 -0.39
CA HIS A 110 10.94 5.66 0.15
C HIS A 110 10.73 4.21 -0.35
N GLN A 111 11.80 3.57 -0.81
CA GLN A 111 11.87 2.17 -1.15
C GLN A 111 12.95 1.47 -0.32
N VAL A 112 12.66 0.22 0.01
CA VAL A 112 13.48 -0.70 0.79
C VAL A 112 13.86 -1.86 -0.12
N CYS A 113 15.13 -1.97 -0.45
CA CYS A 113 15.68 -3.15 -1.08
C CYS A 113 15.83 -4.24 -0.02
N VAL A 114 15.15 -5.35 -0.22
CA VAL A 114 15.22 -6.53 0.63
C VAL A 114 15.96 -7.62 -0.12
N ARG A 115 17.01 -8.14 0.52
CA ARG A 115 17.70 -9.35 0.08
C ARG A 115 17.09 -10.55 0.80
N PHE A 116 16.69 -11.57 0.05
CA PHE A 116 16.12 -12.78 0.61
C PHE A 116 16.64 -14.02 -0.12
N LYS A 117 16.66 -15.16 0.58
CA LYS A 117 16.97 -16.45 -0.02
C LYS A 117 15.67 -16.99 -0.61
N ASN A 118 15.56 -17.00 -1.94
CA ASN A 118 14.39 -17.60 -2.58
C ASN A 118 14.45 -19.12 -2.40
N THR A 119 13.55 -19.69 -1.60
CA THR A 119 13.49 -21.14 -1.37
C THR A 119 13.08 -21.91 -2.62
N SER A 120 12.34 -21.30 -3.55
CA SER A 120 11.92 -21.96 -4.79
C SER A 120 13.05 -22.07 -5.81
N GLU A 121 13.94 -21.07 -5.87
CA GLU A 121 15.04 -21.02 -6.85
C GLU A 121 16.41 -21.30 -6.22
N MET A 122 16.47 -21.51 -4.90
CA MET A 122 17.69 -21.65 -4.08
C MET A 122 18.74 -20.55 -4.28
N LYS A 123 18.34 -19.38 -4.78
CA LYS A 123 19.21 -18.24 -5.07
C LYS A 123 18.92 -17.06 -4.17
N MET A 124 19.93 -16.23 -3.96
CA MET A 124 19.73 -14.91 -3.36
C MET A 124 19.05 -14.02 -4.39
N ALA A 125 17.92 -13.44 -4.01
CA ALA A 125 17.20 -12.47 -4.80
C ALA A 125 17.16 -11.14 -4.03
N GLU A 126 17.17 -10.05 -4.79
CA GLU A 126 17.02 -8.70 -4.28
C GLU A 126 15.79 -8.08 -4.91
N TYR A 127 14.94 -7.49 -4.09
CA TYR A 127 13.73 -6.86 -4.57
C TYR A 127 13.46 -5.56 -3.82
N TRP A 128 12.98 -4.56 -4.55
CA TRP A 128 12.65 -3.25 -4.02
C TRP A 128 11.17 -3.23 -3.64
N TYR A 129 10.89 -2.95 -2.38
CA TYR A 129 9.56 -2.76 -1.83
C TYR A 129 9.36 -1.31 -1.42
N HIS A 130 8.15 -0.82 -1.46
CA HIS A 130 7.81 0.48 -0.86
C HIS A 130 7.66 0.35 0.66
N TYR A 131 7.97 1.41 1.41
CA TYR A 131 7.85 1.42 2.89
C TYR A 131 6.45 0.99 3.36
N ASP A 132 5.43 1.45 2.65
CA ASP A 132 4.03 1.22 3.01
C ASP A 132 3.41 0.04 2.27
N SER A 133 4.22 -0.71 1.50
CA SER A 133 3.70 -1.90 0.83
C SER A 133 3.28 -2.94 1.89
N PRO A 134 2.05 -3.46 1.82
CA PRO A 134 1.62 -4.55 2.71
C PRO A 134 2.42 -5.84 2.46
N GLU A 135 3.15 -5.91 1.35
CA GLU A 135 4.01 -7.03 0.98
C GLU A 135 5.28 -7.11 1.81
N ILE A 136 5.66 -6.05 2.52
CA ILE A 136 6.81 -6.05 3.42
C ILE A 136 6.35 -5.73 4.84
N VAL A 137 6.75 -6.57 5.79
CA VAL A 137 6.39 -6.39 7.21
C VAL A 137 7.63 -6.66 8.05
N HIS A 138 7.84 -5.89 9.11
CA HIS A 138 8.88 -6.23 10.09
C HIS A 138 8.61 -7.63 10.66
N ALA A 139 9.65 -8.47 10.73
CA ALA A 139 9.49 -9.85 11.20
C ALA A 139 8.90 -9.92 12.63
N VAL A 140 9.24 -8.93 13.48
CA VAL A 140 8.72 -8.78 14.84
C VAL A 140 7.20 -8.56 14.90
N ASN A 141 6.63 -7.92 13.87
CA ASN A 141 5.21 -7.58 13.82
C ASN A 141 4.41 -8.59 12.97
N PHE A 142 5.05 -9.68 12.53
CA PHE A 142 4.45 -10.58 11.55
C PHE A 142 3.29 -11.39 12.11
N GLU A 143 3.38 -11.87 13.35
CA GLU A 143 2.30 -12.64 13.97
C GLU A 143 1.06 -11.79 14.21
N GLU A 144 1.23 -10.57 14.73
CA GLU A 144 0.15 -9.61 14.89
C GLU A 144 -0.49 -9.27 13.54
N PHE A 145 0.34 -9.03 12.52
CA PHE A 145 -0.12 -8.81 11.16
C PHE A 145 -0.95 -9.99 10.62
N GLN A 146 -0.52 -11.23 10.84
CA GLN A 146 -1.29 -12.42 10.46
C GLN A 146 -2.60 -12.54 11.25
N ALA A 147 -2.60 -12.23 12.54
CA ALA A 147 -3.81 -12.24 13.37
C ALA A 147 -4.83 -11.23 12.85
N ARG A 148 -4.37 -10.02 12.51
CA ARG A 148 -5.19 -8.99 11.84
C ARG A 148 -5.76 -9.50 10.52
N LEU A 149 -4.94 -10.11 9.66
CA LEU A 149 -5.41 -10.68 8.39
C LEU A 149 -6.48 -11.77 8.59
N ARG A 150 -6.34 -12.63 9.58
CA ARG A 150 -7.35 -13.66 9.89
C ARG A 150 -8.67 -13.03 10.33
N ARG A 151 -8.60 -11.99 11.16
CA ARG A 151 -9.78 -11.24 11.63
C ARG A 151 -10.49 -10.56 10.47
N ASP A 152 -9.75 -9.85 9.63
CA ASP A 152 -10.32 -9.08 8.52
C ASP A 152 -10.91 -10.01 7.46
N LYS A 153 -10.26 -11.16 7.17
CA LYS A 153 -10.82 -12.21 6.31
C LYS A 153 -12.11 -12.81 6.89
N LYS A 154 -12.16 -13.02 8.21
CA LYS A 154 -13.37 -13.50 8.89
C LYS A 154 -14.50 -12.46 8.81
N ALA A 155 -14.18 -11.18 8.99
CA ALA A 155 -15.15 -10.09 8.85
C ALA A 155 -15.69 -9.98 7.42
N ALA A 156 -14.82 -10.05 6.41
CA ALA A 156 -15.22 -10.05 5.00
C ALA A 156 -16.09 -11.26 4.65
N ALA A 157 -15.75 -12.46 5.13
CA ALA A 157 -16.56 -13.65 4.94
C ALA A 157 -17.92 -13.58 5.65
N ALA A 158 -17.98 -12.95 6.83
CA ALA A 158 -19.24 -12.73 7.54
C ALA A 158 -20.13 -11.70 6.82
N ALA A 159 -19.55 -10.63 6.28
CA ALA A 159 -20.28 -9.66 5.46
C ALA A 159 -20.85 -10.32 4.19
N ALA A 160 -20.05 -11.13 3.49
CA ALA A 160 -20.49 -11.84 2.29
C ALA A 160 -21.52 -12.96 2.55
N ALA A 161 -21.67 -13.41 3.81
CA ALA A 161 -22.69 -14.40 4.20
C ALA A 161 -23.98 -13.75 4.73
N ALA A 162 -23.95 -12.44 5.00
CA ALA A 162 -25.10 -11.66 5.43
C ALA A 162 -25.83 -10.96 4.27
N GLU A 163 -25.25 -11.01 3.06
CA GLU A 163 -25.81 -10.56 1.79
C GLU A 163 -26.40 -11.76 1.02
#